data_AF-A0A376E596-F1
#
_entry.id   AF-A0A376E596-F1
#
_cell.length_a   1.000
_cell.length_b   1.000
_cell.length_c   1.000
_cell.angle_alpha   90.00
_cell.angle_beta   90.00
_cell.angle_gamma   90.00
#
_symmetry.space_group_name_H-M   'P 1'
#
loop_
_entity.id
_entity.type
_entity.pdbx_description
1 polymer ?
#
loop_
_entity_poly.entity_id
_entity_poly.type
_entity_poly.pdbx_seq_one_letter_code
_entity_poly.pdbx_strand_id
1 'polypeptide(L)'
;MKNIFIAILLAGFCSLRGQDFKAYQFYDKKGKGVKTDQLIKELTEYDVVFFGENHNSSINHWLQLKLTEGLFEKKNGQIILGAEMFEERQSGSAESISGRKI
;
A
#
# COMPACT_ATOMS: atom_id res chain seq x y z
N MET A 1 35.99 -1.10 37.94
CA MET A 1 34.65 -0.45 37.94
C MET A 1 34.36 0.36 36.68
N LYS A 2 35.31 1.18 36.18
CA LYS A 2 35.14 1.96 34.94
C LYS A 2 34.78 1.13 33.69
N ASN A 3 35.37 -0.05 33.54
CA ASN A 3 35.12 -0.92 32.37
C ASN A 3 33.71 -1.55 32.37
N ILE A 4 33.14 -1.79 33.55
CA ILE A 4 31.77 -2.29 33.70
C ILE A 4 30.77 -1.20 33.33
N PHE A 5 31.03 0.05 33.74
CA PHE A 5 30.22 1.20 33.34
C PHE A 5 30.21 1.40 31.82
N ILE A 6 31.35 1.22 31.16
CA ILE A 6 31.45 1.33 29.69
C ILE A 6 30.66 0.21 29.00
N ALA A 7 30.74 -1.03 29.51
CA ALA A 7 29.98 -2.15 28.95
C ALA A 7 28.46 -1.96 29.06
N ILE A 8 27.99 -1.42 30.18
CA ILE A 8 26.57 -1.10 30.39
C ILE A 8 26.12 0.03 29.44
N LEU A 9 26.95 1.05 29.23
CA LEU A 9 26.66 2.15 28.31
C LEU A 9 26.58 1.67 26.85
N LEU A 10 27.47 0.76 26.42
CA LEU A 10 27.48 0.19 25.08
C LEU A 10 26.25 -0.70 24.82
N ALA A 11 25.85 -1.51 25.81
CA ALA A 11 24.68 -2.38 25.69
C ALA A 11 23.37 -1.58 25.54
N GLY A 12 23.25 -0.43 26.20
CA GLY A 12 22.10 0.47 26.05
C GLY A 12 21.99 1.09 24.64
N PHE A 13 23.12 1.38 24.00
CA PHE A 13 23.14 1.97 22.65
C PHE A 13 22.63 1.01 21.56
N CYS A 14 22.86 -0.30 21.70
CA CYS A 14 22.37 -1.30 20.75
C CYS A 14 20.83 -1.43 20.71
N SER A 15 20.12 -0.92 21.72
CA SER A 15 18.66 -1.01 21.80
C SER A 15 17.92 0.18 21.16
N LEU A 16 18.65 1.17 20.64
CA LEU A 16 18.05 2.32 19.97
C LEU A 16 17.57 1.90 18.57
N ARG A 17 16.25 1.78 18.40
CA ARG A 17 15.63 1.69 17.07
C ARG A 17 15.37 3.10 16.56
N GLY A 18 15.81 3.40 15.34
CA GLY A 18 15.56 4.68 14.67
C GLY A 18 14.06 4.92 14.43
N GLN A 19 13.68 6.16 14.09
CA GLN A 19 12.31 6.47 13.68
C GLN A 19 12.02 5.82 12.32
N ASP A 20 10.96 5.02 12.25
CA ASP A 20 10.47 4.49 10.98
C ASP A 20 9.94 5.64 10.13
N PHE A 21 10.63 5.94 9.02
CA PHE A 21 10.17 6.93 8.06
C PHE A 21 8.96 6.38 7.31
N LYS A 22 7.77 6.90 7.61
CA LYS A 22 6.53 6.53 6.91
C LYS A 22 6.35 7.39 5.67
N ALA A 23 6.50 6.78 4.49
CA ALA A 23 6.25 7.46 3.21
C ALA A 23 4.76 7.79 2.97
N TYR A 24 3.85 7.05 3.61
CA TYR A 24 2.40 7.24 3.51
C TYR A 24 1.68 6.70 4.75
N GLN A 25 0.42 7.08 4.92
CA GLN A 25 -0.48 6.59 5.96
C GLN A 25 -1.92 6.69 5.47
N PHE A 26 -2.68 5.59 5.57
CA PHE A 26 -4.13 5.62 5.32
C PHE A 26 -4.87 6.05 6.58
N TYR A 27 -6.02 6.69 6.40
CA TYR A 27 -6.86 7.17 7.49
C TYR A 27 -8.32 6.79 7.25
N ASP A 28 -9.04 6.49 8.32
CA ASP A 28 -10.48 6.30 8.26
C ASP A 28 -11.23 7.64 8.27
N LYS A 29 -12.56 7.58 8.18
CA LYS A 29 -13.45 8.76 8.24
C LYS A 29 -13.34 9.57 9.55
N LYS A 30 -12.74 9.01 10.60
CA LYS A 30 -12.51 9.67 11.89
C LYS A 30 -11.08 10.22 12.00
N GLY A 31 -10.27 10.12 10.94
CA GLY A 31 -8.87 10.52 10.94
C GLY A 31 -7.95 9.56 11.70
N LYS A 32 -8.40 8.33 12.00
CA LYS A 32 -7.57 7.32 12.64
C LYS A 32 -6.72 6.60 11.60
N GLY A 33 -5.43 6.48 11.87
CA GLY A 33 -4.51 5.74 11.01
C GLY A 33 -4.90 4.26 10.88
N VAL A 34 -5.01 3.78 9.64
CA VAL A 34 -5.35 2.39 9.29
C VAL A 34 -4.12 1.69 8.70
N LYS A 35 -3.92 0.42 9.04
CA LYS A 35 -2.87 -0.41 8.43
C LYS A 35 -3.31 -0.84 7.02
N THR A 36 -2.37 -0.90 6.08
CA THR A 36 -2.65 -1.30 4.69
C THR A 36 -3.37 -2.65 4.60
N ASP A 37 -2.96 -3.67 5.36
CA ASP A 37 -3.62 -4.99 5.35
C ASP A 37 -5.07 -4.95 5.84
N GLN A 38 -5.36 -4.07 6.81
CA GLN A 38 -6.72 -3.87 7.31
C GLN A 38 -7.58 -3.18 6.25
N LEU A 39 -7.02 -2.16 5.59
CA LEU A 39 -7.68 -1.49 4.47
C LEU A 39 -7.98 -2.49 3.35
N ILE A 40 -6.99 -3.27 2.89
CA ILE A 40 -7.20 -4.27 1.82
C ILE A 40 -8.29 -5.27 2.21
N LYS A 41 -8.27 -5.78 3.45
CA LYS A 41 -9.31 -6.69 3.94
C LYS A 41 -10.69 -6.04 3.98
N GLU A 42 -10.79 -4.76 4.28
CA GLU A 42 -12.07 -4.05 4.26
C GLU A 42 -12.57 -3.84 2.83
N LEU A 43 -11.67 -3.45 1.93
CA LEU A 43 -11.97 -3.22 0.51
C LEU A 43 -12.47 -4.48 -0.20
N THR A 44 -12.16 -5.69 0.28
CA THR A 44 -12.70 -6.93 -0.29
C THR A 44 -14.19 -7.12 -0.04
N GLU A 45 -14.80 -6.40 0.90
CA GLU A 45 -16.23 -6.54 1.20
C GLU A 45 -17.11 -5.68 0.27
N TYR A 46 -16.50 -4.82 -0.55
CA TYR A 46 -17.22 -3.95 -1.48
C TYR A 46 -17.22 -4.53 -2.89
N ASP A 47 -18.33 -4.33 -3.62
CA ASP A 47 -18.44 -4.71 -5.03
C ASP A 47 -17.68 -3.75 -5.96
N VAL A 48 -17.64 -2.47 -5.59
CA VAL A 48 -16.97 -1.40 -6.36
C VAL A 48 -16.14 -0.54 -5.42
N VAL A 49 -14.88 -0.32 -5.79
CA VAL A 49 -13.93 0.52 -5.06
C VAL A 49 -13.39 1.59 -6.02
N PHE A 50 -13.51 2.86 -5.63
CA PHE A 50 -12.92 3.97 -6.36
C PHE A 50 -11.59 4.37 -5.74
N PHE A 51 -10.56 4.54 -6.57
CA PHE A 51 -9.27 5.07 -6.17
C PHE A 51 -9.02 6.39 -6.90
N GLY A 52 -9.01 7.49 -6.14
CA GLY A 52 -8.71 8.82 -6.68
C GLY A 52 -7.21 9.08 -6.67
N GLU A 53 -6.67 9.54 -7.79
CA GLU A 53 -5.25 9.86 -7.93
C GLU A 53 -4.99 11.33 -8.27
N ASN A 54 -3.73 11.72 -8.13
CA ASN A 54 -3.22 12.95 -8.72
C ASN A 54 -2.21 12.49 -9.76
N HIS A 55 -2.46 12.76 -11.04
CA HIS A 55 -1.70 12.18 -12.15
C HIS A 55 -0.20 12.45 -12.08
N ASN A 56 0.22 13.52 -11.39
CA ASN A 56 1.62 13.90 -11.24
C ASN A 56 2.26 13.42 -9.92
N SER A 57 1.60 12.53 -9.19
CA SER A 57 2.07 11.99 -7.91
C SER A 57 2.54 10.55 -8.04
N SER A 58 3.86 10.32 -8.05
CA SER A 58 4.44 8.98 -8.13
C SER A 58 4.05 8.09 -6.94
N ILE A 59 3.85 8.68 -5.76
CA ILE A 59 3.39 7.93 -4.58
C ILE A 59 1.94 7.44 -4.76
N ASN A 60 1.07 8.22 -5.42
CA ASN A 60 -0.32 7.79 -5.66
C ASN A 60 -0.36 6.61 -6.62
N HIS A 61 0.39 6.69 -7.72
CA HIS A 61 0.53 5.58 -8.69
C HIS A 61 1.07 4.31 -8.04
N TRP A 62 2.08 4.45 -7.17
CA TRP A 62 2.60 3.32 -6.43
C TRP A 62 1.59 2.73 -5.44
N LEU A 63 0.83 3.58 -4.72
CA LEU A 63 -0.22 3.11 -3.81
C LEU A 63 -1.36 2.40 -4.57
N GLN A 64 -1.73 2.90 -5.74
CA GLN A 64 -2.70 2.24 -6.62
C GLN A 64 -2.24 0.82 -6.98
N LEU A 65 -0.99 0.67 -7.40
CA LEU A 65 -0.40 -0.64 -7.69
C LEU A 65 -0.45 -1.56 -6.45
N LYS A 66 0.01 -1.08 -5.28
CA LYS A 66 0.04 -1.89 -4.05
C LYS A 66 -1.34 -2.34 -3.60
N LEU A 67 -2.35 -1.49 -3.68
CA LEU A 67 -3.73 -1.86 -3.35
C LEU A 67 -4.31 -2.85 -4.36
N THR A 68 -4.02 -2.64 -5.64
CA THR A 68 -4.46 -3.54 -6.71
C THR A 68 -3.88 -4.93 -6.54
N GLU A 69 -2.57 -5.06 -6.28
CA GLU A 69 -1.90 -6.33 -5.98
C GLU A 69 -2.55 -7.02 -4.77
N GLY A 70 -2.75 -6.29 -3.67
CA GLY A 70 -3.36 -6.84 -2.46
C GLY A 70 -4.80 -7.31 -2.68
N LEU A 71 -5.59 -6.57 -3.45
CA LEU A 71 -6.95 -6.95 -3.81
C LEU A 71 -6.97 -8.15 -4.76
N PHE A 72 -6.08 -8.19 -5.74
CA PHE A 72 -5.93 -9.30 -6.67
C PHE A 72 -5.63 -10.59 -5.92
N GLU A 73 -4.69 -10.55 -4.97
CA GLU A 73 -4.37 -11.70 -4.11
C GLU A 73 -5.58 -12.14 -3.26
N LYS A 74 -6.26 -11.20 -2.60
CA LYS A 74 -7.39 -11.53 -1.71
C LYS A 74 -8.64 -12.01 -2.44
N LYS A 75 -8.83 -11.59 -3.69
CA LYS A 75 -9.96 -12.00 -4.55
C LYS A 75 -9.59 -13.14 -5.50
N ASN A 76 -8.46 -13.81 -5.32
CA ASN A 76 -8.00 -14.91 -6.17
C ASN A 76 -7.97 -14.54 -7.66
N GLY A 77 -7.53 -13.32 -7.98
CA GLY A 77 -7.46 -12.78 -9.33
C GLY A 77 -8.80 -12.33 -9.93
N GLN A 78 -9.89 -12.40 -9.17
CA GLN A 78 -11.24 -12.02 -9.64
C GLN A 78 -11.51 -10.53 -9.37
N ILE A 79 -10.74 -9.65 -10.00
CA ILE A 79 -10.97 -8.20 -9.98
C ILE A 79 -11.02 -7.66 -11.42
N ILE A 80 -11.79 -6.59 -11.62
CA ILE A 80 -11.83 -5.84 -12.87
C ILE A 80 -11.34 -4.42 -12.57
N LEU A 81 -10.43 -3.91 -13.39
CA LEU A 81 -9.89 -2.57 -13.26
C LEU A 81 -10.45 -1.66 -14.35
N GLY A 82 -11.10 -0.57 -13.92
CA GLY A 82 -11.41 0.57 -14.77
C GLY A 82 -10.39 1.68 -14.52
N ALA A 83 -10.00 2.41 -15.57
CA ALA A 83 -9.13 3.58 -15.43
C ALA A 83 -9.72 4.75 -16.22
N GLU A 84 -9.72 5.94 -15.63
CA GLU A 84 -10.22 7.18 -16.26
C GLU A 84 -9.57 7.44 -17.62
N MET A 85 -8.30 7.11 -17.75
CA MET A 85 -7.49 7.31 -18.97
C MET A 85 -7.95 6.48 -20.16
N PHE A 86 -8.84 5.50 -19.96
CA PHE A 86 -9.39 4.67 -21.02
C PHE A 86 -10.84 5.07 -21.30
N GLU A 87 -11.07 5.83 -22.37
CA GLU A 87 -12.42 6.00 -22.91
C GLU A 87 -12.99 4.63 -23.34
N GLU A 88 -14.32 4.49 -23.28
CA GLU A 88 -15.14 3.28 -23.51
C GLU A 88 -14.74 2.40 -24.71
N ARG A 89 -14.03 2.96 -25.70
CA ARG A 89 -13.55 2.24 -26.90
C ARG A 89 -12.32 1.37 -26.70
N GLN A 90 -11.66 1.39 -25.53
CA GLN A 90 -10.42 0.65 -25.31
C GLN A 90 -10.61 -0.72 -24.63
N SER A 91 -11.72 -1.41 -24.92
CA SER A 91 -12.03 -2.75 -24.36
C SER A 91 -10.94 -3.81 -24.65
N GLY A 92 -10.08 -3.60 -25.65
CA GLY A 92 -8.96 -4.49 -25.98
C GLY A 92 -7.66 -4.29 -25.17
N SER A 93 -7.49 -3.20 -24.42
CA SER A 93 -6.27 -2.97 -23.63
C SER A 93 -6.32 -3.62 -22.24
N ALA A 94 -7.53 -3.87 -21.70
CA ALA A 94 -7.73 -4.54 -20.42
C ALA A 94 -7.19 -5.99 -20.40
N GLU A 95 -7.29 -6.70 -21.53
CA GLU A 95 -6.77 -8.07 -21.67
C GLU A 95 -5.23 -8.12 -21.63
N SER A 96 -4.56 -7.05 -22.08
CA SER A 96 -3.09 -6.96 -22.04
C SER A 96 -2.51 -6.77 -20.64
N ILE A 97 -3.32 -6.26 -19.70
CA ILE A 97 -2.94 -6.07 -18.29
C ILE A 97 -3.15 -7.37 -17.50
N SER A 98 -4.16 -8.16 -17.84
CA SER A 98 -4.40 -9.50 -17.28
C SER A 98 -3.28 -10.51 -17.61
N GLY A 99 -2.56 -10.32 -18.72
CA GLY A 99 -1.53 -11.25 -19.20
C GLY A 99 -0.12 -11.01 -18.64
N ARG A 100 0.12 -9.88 -17.98
CA ARG A 100 1.38 -9.62 -17.28
C ARG A 100 1.21 -10.03 -15.82
N LYS A 101 1.72 -11.23 -15.49
CA LYS A 101 2.12 -11.53 -14.11
C LYS A 101 2.97 -10.36 -13.61
N ILE A 102 2.46 -9.67 -12.60
CA ILE A 102 3.25 -8.77 -11.77
C ILE A 102 4.28 -9.61 -11.00
#